data_AF-A0A7K3Z3D8-F1
#
_entry.id   AF-A0A7K3Z3D8-F1
#
_cell.length_a   1.000
_cell.length_b   1.000
_cell.length_c   1.000
_cell.angle_alpha   90.00
_cell.angle_beta   90.00
_cell.angle_gamma   90.00
#
_symmetry.space_group_name_H-M   'P 1'
#
loop_
_entity.id
_entity.type
_entity.pdbx_description
1 polymer ?
#
loop_
_entity_poly.entity_id
_entity_poly.type
_entity_poly.pdbx_seq_one_letter_code
_entity_poly.pdbx_strand_id
1 'polypeptide(L)'
;MIVLNKNAFKLPRVEKEKFVNLLRLGLEYNRDKNVYLIKSYNNIEKLMDTISSILGVEVVFLQNCIRCGKDFPCKECNYKDLCATKNLPFSCVCPQCLRNMKPKQDTLVDF
;
A
#
# COMPACT_ATOMS: atom_id res chain seq x y z
N MET A 1 -7.99 -8.59 9.22
CA MET A 1 -7.14 -7.61 8.50
C MET A 1 -7.13 -8.00 7.02
N ILE A 2 -7.68 -7.16 6.15
CA ILE A 2 -7.58 -7.35 4.69
C ILE A 2 -6.46 -6.47 4.17
N VAL A 3 -5.70 -7.04 3.26
CA VAL A 3 -4.44 -6.48 2.81
C VAL A 3 -4.59 -6.02 1.37
N LEU A 4 -4.54 -4.71 1.15
CA LEU A 4 -4.58 -4.13 -0.18
C LEU A 4 -3.16 -3.84 -0.65
N ASN A 5 -2.85 -4.27 -1.86
CA ASN A 5 -1.62 -3.88 -2.55
C ASN A 5 -1.95 -2.89 -3.67
N LYS A 6 -0.92 -2.40 -4.36
CA LYS A 6 -1.06 -1.57 -5.56
C LYS A 6 -1.71 -2.30 -6.75
N ASN A 7 -1.95 -3.61 -6.64
CA ASN A 7 -2.53 -4.41 -7.70
C ASN A 7 -4.06 -4.43 -7.56
N ALA A 8 -4.72 -5.07 -8.52
CA ALA A 8 -6.18 -5.16 -8.53
C ALA A 8 -6.71 -6.00 -7.37
N PHE A 9 -7.85 -5.61 -6.79
CA PHE A 9 -8.50 -6.34 -5.70
C PHE A 9 -10.01 -6.48 -5.90
N LYS A 10 -10.62 -7.44 -5.21
CA LYS A 10 -12.07 -7.67 -5.23
C LYS A 10 -12.71 -7.17 -3.95
N LEU A 11 -13.90 -6.60 -4.08
CA LEU A 11 -14.79 -6.28 -2.96
C LEU A 11 -16.06 -7.11 -3.10
N PRO A 12 -16.76 -7.42 -1.99
CA PRO A 12 -18.10 -7.97 -2.05
C PRO A 12 -19.04 -7.02 -2.80
N ARG A 13 -20.23 -7.52 -3.17
CA ARG A 13 -21.23 -6.67 -3.82
C ARG A 13 -21.60 -5.52 -2.89
N VAL A 14 -21.35 -4.30 -3.36
CA VAL A 14 -21.65 -3.06 -2.62
C VAL A 14 -22.88 -2.38 -3.20
N GLU A 15 -23.59 -1.65 -2.36
CA GLU A 15 -24.71 -0.80 -2.76
C GLU A 15 -24.26 0.29 -3.74
N LYS A 16 -25.19 0.75 -4.58
CA LYS A 16 -24.92 1.72 -5.66
C LYS A 16 -24.24 2.99 -5.14
N GLU A 17 -24.68 3.51 -4.01
CA GLU A 17 -24.10 4.73 -3.43
C GLU A 17 -22.66 4.53 -2.98
N LYS A 18 -22.38 3.44 -2.27
CA LYS A 18 -21.01 3.07 -1.86
C LYS A 18 -20.11 2.83 -3.05
N PHE A 19 -20.63 2.15 -4.09
CA PHE A 19 -19.92 1.95 -5.35
C PHE A 19 -19.50 3.27 -5.99
N VAL A 20 -20.44 4.21 -6.17
CA VAL A 20 -20.15 5.52 -6.76
C VAL A 20 -19.15 6.31 -5.89
N ASN A 21 -19.28 6.24 -4.57
CA ASN A 21 -18.36 6.90 -3.65
C ASN A 21 -16.93 6.34 -3.79
N LEU A 22 -16.76 5.02 -3.84
CA LEU A 22 -15.47 4.38 -4.06
C LEU A 22 -14.78 4.86 -5.34
N LEU A 23 -15.53 5.02 -6.44
CA LEU A 23 -14.98 5.55 -7.69
C LEU A 23 -14.54 7.01 -7.57
N ARG A 24 -15.33 7.85 -6.87
CA ARG A 24 -14.99 9.26 -6.61
C ARG A 24 -13.75 9.41 -5.73
N LEU A 25 -13.55 8.49 -4.80
CA LEU A 25 -12.40 8.47 -3.89
C LEU A 25 -11.11 8.01 -4.58
N GLY A 26 -11.19 7.51 -5.81
CA GLY A 26 -10.01 7.21 -6.62
C GLY A 26 -9.91 5.76 -7.08
N LEU A 27 -10.95 4.92 -6.90
CA LEU A 27 -10.98 3.62 -7.54
C LEU A 27 -11.45 3.70 -9.00
N GLU A 28 -10.95 2.77 -9.79
CA GLU A 28 -11.47 2.41 -11.09
C GLU A 28 -11.95 0.97 -11.03
N TYR A 29 -13.10 0.68 -11.67
CA TYR A 29 -13.64 -0.67 -11.72
C TYR A 29 -13.44 -1.27 -13.11
N ASN A 30 -12.64 -2.34 -13.19
CA ASN A 30 -12.48 -3.13 -14.40
C ASN A 30 -13.60 -4.17 -14.47
N ARG A 31 -14.55 -3.96 -15.41
CA ARG A 31 -15.72 -4.82 -15.58
C ARG A 31 -15.36 -6.20 -16.14
N ASP A 32 -14.38 -6.28 -17.03
CA ASP A 32 -13.98 -7.54 -17.68
C ASP A 32 -13.38 -8.52 -16.67
N LYS A 33 -12.62 -7.99 -15.70
CA LYS A 33 -11.95 -8.78 -14.67
C LYS A 33 -12.72 -8.83 -13.35
N ASN A 34 -13.77 -8.03 -13.21
CA ASN A 34 -14.52 -7.81 -11.98
C ASN A 34 -13.61 -7.48 -10.78
N VAL A 35 -12.73 -6.49 -10.96
CA VAL A 35 -11.77 -6.03 -9.95
C VAL A 35 -11.72 -4.50 -9.88
N TYR A 36 -11.33 -3.99 -8.72
CA TYR A 36 -11.02 -2.60 -8.50
C TYR A 36 -9.51 -2.36 -8.62
N LEU A 37 -9.16 -1.18 -9.12
CA LEU A 37 -7.80 -0.66 -9.24
C LEU A 37 -7.78 0.73 -8.61
N ILE A 38 -6.66 1.13 -8.02
CA ILE A 38 -6.52 2.49 -7.50
C ILE A 38 -5.97 3.37 -8.62
N LYS A 39 -6.79 4.31 -9.07
CA LYS A 39 -6.45 5.30 -10.09
C LYS A 39 -5.85 6.58 -9.51
N SER A 40 -6.25 6.95 -8.29
CA SER A 40 -5.78 8.15 -7.60
C SER A 40 -5.56 7.90 -6.12
N TYR A 41 -4.48 8.47 -5.59
CA TYR A 41 -4.08 8.35 -4.18
C TYR A 41 -4.39 9.61 -3.36
N ASN A 42 -5.00 10.64 -3.96
CA ASN A 42 -5.26 11.91 -3.28
C ASN A 42 -6.19 11.78 -2.06
N ASN A 43 -7.10 10.80 -2.09
CA ASN A 43 -8.05 10.53 -1.01
C ASN A 43 -7.82 9.17 -0.36
N ILE A 44 -6.57 8.67 -0.36
CA ILE A 44 -6.26 7.28 0.01
C ILE A 44 -6.70 6.92 1.42
N GLU A 45 -6.62 7.84 2.38
CA GLU A 45 -7.07 7.61 3.76
C GLU A 45 -8.59 7.39 3.82
N LYS A 46 -9.38 8.31 3.26
CA LYS A 46 -10.85 8.19 3.19
C LYS A 46 -11.29 6.95 2.40
N LEU A 47 -10.55 6.62 1.35
CA LEU A 47 -10.79 5.41 0.57
C LEU A 47 -10.63 4.16 1.43
N MET A 48 -9.55 4.09 2.21
CA MET A 48 -9.29 2.97 3.11
C MET A 48 -10.31 2.85 4.23
N ASP A 49 -10.72 3.98 4.82
CA ASP A 49 -11.78 3.99 5.83
C ASP A 49 -13.11 3.49 5.26
N THR A 50 -13.44 3.91 4.03
CA THR A 50 -14.66 3.46 3.34
C THR A 50 -14.61 1.96 3.04
N ILE A 51 -13.48 1.45 2.54
CA ILE A 51 -13.31 0.02 2.29
C ILE A 51 -13.36 -0.78 3.61
N SER A 52 -12.74 -0.28 4.67
CA SER A 52 -12.78 -0.90 6.00
C SER A 52 -14.20 -0.98 6.54
N SER A 53 -14.98 0.09 6.39
CA SER A 53 -16.40 0.13 6.76
C SER A 53 -17.25 -0.86 5.96
N ILE A 54 -16.96 -1.03 4.66
CA ILE A 54 -17.66 -2.00 3.80
C ILE A 54 -17.35 -3.44 4.23
N LEU A 55 -16.09 -3.72 4.56
CA LEU A 55 -15.62 -5.07 4.87
C LEU A 55 -15.80 -5.44 6.35
N GLY A 56 -16.09 -4.47 7.22
CA GLY A 56 -16.20 -4.67 8.66
C GLY A 56 -14.88 -5.06 9.33
N VAL A 57 -13.74 -4.84 8.66
CA VAL A 57 -12.41 -5.21 9.14
C VAL A 57 -11.41 -4.11 8.80
N GLU A 58 -10.36 -4.00 9.61
CA GLU A 58 -9.24 -3.10 9.32
C GLU A 58 -8.58 -3.48 7.98
N VAL A 59 -8.42 -2.47 7.13
CA VAL A 59 -7.74 -2.56 5.85
C VAL A 59 -6.42 -1.80 5.96
N VAL A 60 -5.34 -2.44 5.50
CA VAL A 60 -4.00 -1.83 5.50
C VAL A 60 -3.38 -1.91 4.12
N PHE A 61 -2.65 -0.87 3.73
CA PHE A 61 -1.81 -0.92 2.53
C PHE A 61 -0.48 -1.59 2.81
N LEU A 62 -0.10 -2.49 1.92
CA LEU A 62 1.28 -2.98 1.87
C LEU A 62 2.16 -2.04 1.07
N GLN A 63 3.36 -1.85 1.60
CA GLN A 63 4.50 -1.30 0.89
C GLN A 63 5.33 -2.44 0.32
N ASN A 64 5.91 -2.23 -0.85
CA ASN A 64 6.84 -3.17 -1.45
C ASN A 64 8.28 -2.82 -1.08
N CYS A 65 9.08 -3.81 -0.69
CA CYS A 65 10.49 -3.60 -0.40
C CYS A 65 11.31 -3.43 -1.69
N ILE A 66 11.93 -2.26 -1.88
CA ILE A 66 12.76 -2.00 -3.08
C ILE A 66 13.99 -2.92 -3.20
N ARG A 67 14.41 -3.58 -2.11
CA ARG A 67 15.59 -4.44 -2.06
C ARG A 67 15.28 -5.91 -2.32
N CYS A 68 14.24 -6.44 -1.67
CA CYS A 68 13.92 -7.87 -1.72
C CYS A 68 12.57 -8.16 -2.37
N GLY A 69 11.82 -7.13 -2.80
CA GLY A 69 10.51 -7.26 -3.42
C GLY A 69 9.41 -7.77 -2.47
N LYS A 70 9.70 -8.00 -1.19
CA LYS A 70 8.70 -8.46 -0.21
C LYS A 70 7.77 -7.33 0.17
N ASP A 71 6.49 -7.64 0.28
CA ASP A 71 5.51 -6.71 0.77
C ASP A 71 5.46 -6.70 2.31
N PHE A 72 5.24 -5.52 2.91
CA PHE A 72 5.13 -5.34 4.36
C PHE A 72 4.24 -4.14 4.73
N PRO A 73 3.63 -4.12 5.92
CA PRO A 73 2.76 -3.01 6.34
C PRO A 73 3.53 -1.70 6.55
N CYS A 74 2.92 -0.55 6.23
CA CYS A 74 3.54 0.77 6.48
C CYS A 74 3.88 1.00 7.95
N LYS A 75 3.08 0.47 8.89
CA LYS A 75 3.36 0.56 10.34
C LYS A 75 4.68 -0.08 10.76
N GLU A 76 5.21 -0.99 9.94
CA GLU A 76 6.50 -1.65 10.15
C GLU A 76 7.65 -0.98 9.38
N CYS A 77 7.40 0.06 8.57
CA CYS A 77 8.45 0.83 7.91
C CYS A 77 9.22 1.68 8.93
N ASN A 78 10.54 1.56 8.94
CA ASN A 78 11.41 2.35 9.82
C ASN A 78 11.39 3.85 9.52
N TYR A 79 10.82 4.25 8.38
CA TYR A 79 10.68 5.63 7.95
C TYR A 79 9.23 6.12 8.03
N LYS A 80 8.36 5.44 8.80
CA LYS A 80 6.93 5.78 8.93
C LYS A 80 6.69 7.24 9.31
N ASP A 81 7.59 7.85 10.09
CA ASP A 81 7.45 9.23 10.57
C ASP A 81 7.88 10.27 9.52
N LEU A 82 8.57 9.84 8.46
CA LEU A 82 8.92 10.66 7.30
C LEU A 82 7.91 10.53 6.15
N CYS A 83 6.94 9.63 6.31
CA CYS A 83 5.89 9.40 5.33
C CYS A 83 4.87 10.54 5.40
N ALA A 84 4.59 11.18 4.26
CA ALA A 84 3.61 12.26 4.18
C ALA A 84 2.20 11.79 4.61
N THR A 85 1.89 10.51 4.44
CA THR A 85 0.68 9.87 4.98
C THR A 85 1.02 8.48 5.51
N LYS A 86 0.18 7.93 6.40
CA LYS A 86 0.39 6.58 6.97
C LYS A 86 0.30 5.44 5.95
N ASN A 87 -0.03 5.73 4.70
CA ASN A 87 -0.26 4.77 3.63
C ASN A 87 0.63 5.01 2.39
N LEU A 88 1.47 6.06 2.40
CA LEU A 88 2.38 6.43 1.32
C LEU A 88 3.76 6.71 1.90
N PRO A 89 4.87 6.22 1.30
CA PRO A 89 5.01 5.74 -0.07
C PRO A 89 4.73 4.24 -0.23
N PHE A 90 4.42 3.78 -1.45
CA PHE A 90 4.22 2.35 -1.77
C PHE A 90 5.50 1.52 -1.81
N SER A 91 6.65 2.16 -1.64
CA SER A 91 7.97 1.53 -1.67
C SER A 91 8.80 2.05 -0.50
N CYS A 92 9.32 1.14 0.31
CA CYS A 92 10.20 1.43 1.45
C CYS A 92 11.27 0.31 1.54
N VAL A 93 12.31 0.47 2.35
CA VAL A 93 13.24 -0.63 2.67
C VAL A 93 12.69 -1.35 3.89
N CYS A 94 12.37 -2.65 3.77
CA CYS A 94 11.82 -3.39 4.89
C CYS A 94 12.83 -3.54 6.05
N PRO A 95 12.38 -3.68 7.30
CA PRO A 95 13.26 -3.77 8.47
C PRO A 95 14.33 -4.87 8.36
N GLN A 96 14.00 -5.99 7.73
CA GLN A 96 14.92 -7.11 7.47
C GLN A 96 16.08 -6.69 6.56
N CYS A 97 15.79 -5.98 5.46
CA CYS A 97 16.82 -5.49 4.54
C CYS A 97 17.65 -4.35 5.15
N LEU A 98 17.03 -3.54 6.01
CA LEU A 98 17.75 -2.48 6.71
C LEU A 98 18.72 -3.06 7.75
N ARG A 99 18.31 -4.08 8.52
CA ARG A 99 19.19 -4.76 9.49
C ARG A 99 20.34 -5.52 8.82
N ASN A 100 20.14 -5.99 7.59
CA ASN A 100 21.18 -6.62 6.79
C ASN A 100 22.14 -5.61 6.11
N MET A 101 22.07 -4.32 6.46
CA MET A 101 23.16 -3.38 6.22
C MET A 101 24.37 -3.79 7.05
N LYS A 102 25.14 -4.77 6.59
CA LYS A 102 26.58 -4.72 6.84
C LYS A 102 27.08 -3.46 6.13
N PRO A 103 27.79 -2.54 6.79
CA PRO A 103 28.53 -1.53 6.06
C PRO A 103 29.40 -2.30 5.05
N LYS A 104 29.22 -2.03 3.76
CA LYS A 104 30.31 -2.32 2.83
C LYS A 104 31.44 -1.42 3.33
N GLN A 105 32.41 -2.02 4.00
CA GLN A 105 33.74 -1.44 4.07
C GLN A 105 34.13 -1.25 2.61
N ASP A 106 34.06 0.00 2.17
CA ASP A 106 34.67 0.43 0.93
C ASP A 106 36.12 -0.04 1.03
N THR A 107 36.43 -1.08 0.25
CA THR A 107 37.80 -1.47 0.04
C THR A 107 38.36 -0.34 -0.79
N LEU A 108 38.97 0.64 -0.11
CA LEU A 108 39.84 1.61 -0.72
C LEU A 108 40.89 0.80 -1.47
N VAL A 109 40.77 0.77 -2.79
CA VAL A 109 41.85 0.35 -3.67
C VAL A 109 42.89 1.45 -3.54
N ASP A 110 43.93 1.18 -2.75
CA ASP A 110 45.14 2.00 -2.72
C ASP A 110 45.75 2.01 -4.13
N PHE A 111 45.94 3.20 -4.69
CA PHE A 111 46.72 3.47 -5.89
C PHE A 111 48.02 4.18 -5.51
#